data_AF-A0A2M8DTL1-F1
#
_entry.id   AF-A0A2M8DTL1-F1
#
_cell.length_a   1.000
_cell.length_b   1.000
_cell.length_c   1.000
_cell.angle_alpha   90.00
_cell.angle_beta   90.00
_cell.angle_gamma   90.00
#
_symmetry.space_group_name_H-M   'P 1'
#
loop_
_entity.id
_entity.type
_entity.pdbx_description
1 polymer ?
#
loop_
_entity_poly.entity_id
_entity_poly.type
_entity_poly.pdbx_seq_one_letter_code
_entity_poly.pdbx_strand_id
1 'polypeptide(L)'
;MRADTWQTLQPQVVWAHFATLCAIPRASLHEAALREHLVEWAQARGIAAKVDGAGNLILKKPASPGCESLPGVILQGHLDMVCQANTGTAHDFGRDPINAVVRDGWVVADDTTLGADNGIGV
;
A
#
# COMPACT_ATOMS: atom_id res chain seq x y z
N MET A 1 6.20 28.05 8.33
CA MET A 1 6.00 27.18 7.16
C MET A 1 5.20 25.99 7.63
N ARG A 2 4.02 25.72 7.07
CA ARG A 2 3.29 24.49 7.41
C ARG A 2 4.16 23.35 6.90
N ALA A 3 4.50 22.40 7.77
CA ALA A 3 5.11 21.17 7.30
C ALA A 3 4.03 20.48 6.46
N ASP A 4 4.18 20.50 5.14
CA ASP A 4 3.29 19.78 4.25
C ASP A 4 3.47 18.29 4.55
N THR A 5 2.52 17.72 5.29
CA THR A 5 2.48 16.28 5.54
C THR A 5 2.20 15.58 4.23
N TRP A 6 3.07 14.63 3.82
CA TRP A 6 2.96 13.92 2.55
C TRP A 6 1.60 13.22 2.35
N GLN A 7 0.93 12.88 3.44
CA GLN A 7 -0.42 12.29 3.45
C GLN A 7 -1.49 13.21 2.85
N THR A 8 -1.21 14.52 2.77
CA THR A 8 -2.10 15.54 2.20
C THR A 8 -1.77 15.89 0.75
N LEU A 9 -0.87 15.16 0.10
CA LEU A 9 -0.55 15.35 -1.31
C LEU A 9 -1.73 14.91 -2.20
N GLN A 10 -1.76 15.45 -3.42
CA GLN A 10 -2.72 15.02 -4.45
C GLN A 10 -2.11 13.90 -5.32
N PRO A 11 -2.89 12.92 -5.78
CA PRO A 11 -4.31 12.68 -5.47
C PRO A 11 -4.49 12.05 -4.08
N GLN A 12 -5.37 12.63 -3.23
CA GLN A 12 -5.53 12.23 -1.82
C GLN A 12 -5.80 10.73 -1.62
N VAL A 13 -6.59 10.12 -2.50
CA VAL A 13 -6.97 8.71 -2.38
C VAL A 13 -5.75 7.78 -2.46
N VAL A 14 -4.79 8.09 -3.34
CA VAL A 14 -3.57 7.30 -3.50
C VAL A 14 -2.68 7.46 -2.27
N TRP A 15 -2.47 8.70 -1.81
CA TRP A 15 -1.63 8.96 -0.64
C TRP A 15 -2.23 8.42 0.67
N ALA A 16 -3.55 8.40 0.79
CA ALA A 16 -4.23 7.76 1.92
C ALA A 16 -4.01 6.23 1.92
N HIS A 17 -4.08 5.58 0.76
CA HIS A 17 -3.76 4.15 0.65
C HIS A 17 -2.28 3.88 0.91
N PHE A 18 -1.38 4.68 0.35
CA PHE A 18 0.05 4.54 0.63
C PHE A 18 0.38 4.72 2.11
N ALA A 19 -0.33 5.61 2.83
CA ALA A 19 -0.24 5.74 4.28
C ALA A 19 -0.62 4.46 5.04
N THR A 20 -1.66 3.75 4.60
CA THR A 20 -1.99 2.43 5.14
C THR A 20 -0.85 1.44 4.91
N LEU A 21 -0.26 1.42 3.71
CA LEU A 21 0.85 0.51 3.38
C LEU A 21 2.15 0.83 4.15
N CYS A 22 2.43 2.10 4.46
CA CYS A 22 3.56 2.47 5.31
C CYS A 22 3.30 2.14 6.79
N ALA A 23 2.04 2.20 7.24
CA ALA A 23 1.67 1.97 8.63
C ALA A 23 1.67 0.48 9.03
N ILE A 24 1.50 -0.43 8.06
CA ILE A 24 1.42 -1.88 8.31
C ILE A 24 2.70 -2.55 7.78
N PRO A 25 3.50 -3.19 8.66
CA PRO A 25 4.67 -3.98 8.25
C PRO A 25 4.31 -5.04 7.21
N ARG A 26 5.08 -5.11 6.13
CA ARG A 26 4.78 -5.92 4.93
C ARG A 26 6.04 -6.45 4.25
N ALA A 27 7.01 -6.92 5.03
CA ALA A 27 8.17 -7.61 4.48
C ALA A 27 7.75 -8.77 3.57
N SER A 28 8.55 -9.11 2.56
CA SER A 28 8.29 -10.28 1.70
C SER A 28 8.07 -11.54 2.53
N LEU A 29 7.03 -12.31 2.19
CA LEU A 29 6.50 -13.48 2.91
C LEU A 29 5.75 -13.17 4.22
N HIS A 30 5.58 -11.90 4.58
CA HIS A 30 4.91 -11.44 5.81
C HIS A 30 3.76 -10.46 5.53
N GLU A 31 3.09 -10.58 4.40
CA GLU A 31 2.05 -9.66 3.93
C GLU A 31 0.66 -9.92 4.55
N ALA A 32 0.53 -10.94 5.40
CA ALA A 32 -0.75 -11.43 5.89
C ALA A 32 -1.58 -10.35 6.60
N ALA A 33 -0.95 -9.55 7.47
CA ALA A 33 -1.64 -8.48 8.20
C ALA A 33 -2.16 -7.38 7.26
N LEU A 34 -1.35 -6.95 6.29
CA LEU A 34 -1.80 -5.99 5.28
C LEU A 34 -2.92 -6.57 4.40
N ARG A 35 -2.78 -7.83 3.97
CA ARG A 35 -3.80 -8.52 3.18
C ARG A 35 -5.14 -8.59 3.91
N GLU A 36 -5.14 -8.96 5.19
CA GLU A 36 -6.34 -9.01 6.02
C GLU A 36 -7.00 -7.63 6.14
N HIS A 37 -6.20 -6.58 6.40
CA HIS A 37 -6.70 -5.21 6.42
C HIS A 37 -7.37 -4.80 5.10
N LEU A 38 -6.78 -5.13 3.96
CA LEU A 38 -7.36 -4.83 2.64
C LEU A 38 -8.63 -5.63 2.33
N VAL A 39 -8.71 -6.88 2.81
CA VAL A 39 -9.93 -7.69 2.71
C VAL A 39 -11.07 -7.03 3.50
N GLU A 40 -10.83 -6.63 4.73
CA GLU A 40 -11.82 -5.93 5.56
C GLU A 40 -12.24 -4.60 4.94
N TRP A 41 -11.28 -3.82 4.45
CA TRP A 41 -11.53 -2.55 3.76
C TRP A 41 -12.45 -2.73 2.54
N ALA A 42 -12.22 -3.79 1.76
CA ALA A 42 -13.01 -4.10 0.57
C ALA A 42 -14.43 -4.58 0.93
N GLN A 43 -14.54 -5.48 1.90
CA GLN A 43 -15.83 -6.01 2.36
C GLN A 43 -16.73 -4.91 2.93
N ALA A 44 -16.17 -3.98 3.71
CA ALA A 44 -16.90 -2.83 4.24
C ALA A 44 -17.48 -1.92 3.15
N ARG A 45 -17.00 -2.04 1.90
CA ARG A 45 -17.45 -1.28 0.72
C ARG A 45 -18.25 -2.13 -0.27
N GLY A 46 -18.58 -3.37 0.09
CA GLY A 46 -19.26 -4.31 -0.81
C GLY A 46 -18.44 -4.73 -2.02
N ILE A 47 -17.10 -4.58 -1.96
CA ILE A 47 -16.20 -5.09 -3.00
C ILE A 47 -15.92 -6.55 -2.70
N ALA A 48 -16.14 -7.43 -3.67
CA ALA A 48 -15.88 -8.85 -3.50
C ALA A 48 -14.36 -9.09 -3.38
N ALA A 49 -13.95 -9.78 -2.32
CA ALA A 49 -12.56 -10.08 -2.01
C ALA A 49 -12.36 -11.60 -1.87
N LYS A 50 -11.27 -12.10 -2.45
CA LYS A 50 -10.83 -13.50 -2.32
C LYS A 50 -9.33 -13.53 -2.15
N VAL A 51 -8.84 -14.45 -1.33
CA VAL A 51 -7.42 -14.86 -1.30
C VAL A 51 -7.31 -16.23 -1.98
N ASP A 52 -6.38 -16.39 -2.91
CA ASP A 52 -6.13 -17.69 -3.56
C ASP A 52 -5.22 -18.61 -2.72
N GLY A 53 -4.95 -19.82 -3.23
CA GLY A 53 -4.10 -20.79 -2.53
C GLY A 53 -2.62 -20.38 -2.40
N ALA A 54 -2.16 -19.42 -3.19
CA ALA A 54 -0.81 -18.86 -3.12
C ALA A 54 -0.73 -17.62 -2.21
N GLY A 55 -1.87 -17.13 -1.70
CA GLY A 55 -1.94 -15.95 -0.84
C GLY A 55 -2.16 -14.62 -1.57
N ASN A 56 -2.43 -14.65 -2.88
CA ASN A 56 -2.72 -13.44 -3.65
C ASN A 56 -4.11 -12.89 -3.31
N LEU A 57 -4.19 -11.58 -3.09
CA LEU A 57 -5.47 -10.88 -2.89
C LEU A 57 -6.08 -10.49 -4.24
N ILE A 58 -7.33 -10.91 -4.47
CA ILE A 58 -8.11 -10.60 -5.67
C ILE A 58 -9.35 -9.81 -5.24
N LEU A 59 -9.41 -8.55 -5.67
CA LEU A 59 -10.57 -7.68 -5.49
C LEU A 59 -11.34 -7.55 -6.80
N LYS A 60 -12.67 -7.72 -6.76
CA LYS A 60 -13.53 -7.60 -7.93
C LYS A 60 -14.61 -6.54 -7.70
N LYS A 61 -14.57 -5.49 -8.51
CA LYS A 61 -15.56 -4.41 -8.54
C LYS A 61 -16.34 -4.47 -9.85
N PRO A 62 -17.69 -4.34 -9.84
CA PRO A 62 -18.47 -4.25 -11.07
C PRO A 62 -18.14 -2.97 -11.84
N ALA A 63 -18.45 -2.97 -13.14
CA ALA A 63 -18.35 -1.79 -13.97
C ALA A 63 -19.20 -0.64 -13.40
N SER A 64 -18.76 0.60 -13.62
CA SER A 64 -19.62 1.77 -13.39
C SER A 64 -20.81 1.75 -14.37
N PRO A 65 -21.94 2.40 -14.03
CA PRO A 65 -23.09 2.48 -14.94
C PRO A 65 -22.71 2.95 -16.34
N GLY A 66 -23.14 2.21 -17.36
CA GLY A 66 -22.85 2.49 -18.78
C GLY A 66 -21.58 1.83 -19.33
N CYS A 67 -20.84 1.09 -18.50
CA CYS A 67 -19.61 0.39 -18.89
C CYS A 67 -19.74 -1.15 -18.83
N GLU A 68 -20.95 -1.69 -18.63
CA GLU A 68 -21.17 -3.12 -18.33
C GLU A 68 -20.78 -4.06 -19.49
N SER A 69 -20.80 -3.56 -20.73
CA SER A 69 -20.41 -4.32 -21.93
C SER A 69 -18.93 -4.17 -22.29
N LEU A 70 -18.17 -3.33 -21.58
CA LEU A 70 -16.75 -3.12 -21.88
C LEU A 70 -15.91 -4.29 -21.33
N PRO A 71 -14.77 -4.60 -21.96
CA PRO A 71 -13.84 -5.58 -21.43
C PRO A 71 -13.39 -5.24 -20.01
N GLY A 72 -13.32 -6.25 -19.15
CA GLY A 72 -12.74 -6.10 -17.82
C GLY A 72 -11.25 -5.76 -17.88
N VAL A 73 -10.78 -5.01 -16.90
CA VAL A 73 -9.37 -4.66 -16.74
C VAL A 73 -8.86 -5.23 -15.43
N ILE A 74 -7.61 -5.71 -15.44
CA ILE A 74 -6.88 -6.12 -14.23
C ILE A 74 -5.81 -5.06 -13.97
N LEU A 75 -5.84 -4.47 -12.78
CA LEU A 75 -4.74 -3.69 -12.23
C LEU A 75 -4.00 -4.58 -11.24
N GLN A 76 -2.67 -4.65 -11.34
CA GLN A 76 -1.86 -5.53 -10.52
C GLN A 76 -0.72 -4.76 -9.86
N GLY A 77 -0.58 -4.96 -8.56
CA GLY A 77 0.56 -4.56 -7.74
C GLY A 77 0.94 -5.68 -6.78
N HIS A 78 2.12 -5.59 -6.15
CA HIS A 78 2.56 -6.54 -5.13
C HIS A 78 2.49 -5.89 -3.74
N LEU A 79 2.14 -6.67 -2.72
CA LEU A 79 1.90 -6.14 -1.37
C LEU A 79 3.18 -5.98 -0.57
N ASP A 80 4.20 -6.77 -0.87
CA ASP A 80 5.42 -6.77 -0.10
C ASP A 80 6.33 -5.58 -0.41
N MET A 81 7.36 -5.43 0.41
CA MET A 81 8.44 -4.50 0.13
C MET A 81 9.78 -5.15 0.41
N VAL A 82 10.78 -4.67 -0.31
CA VAL A 82 12.17 -4.89 0.06
C VAL A 82 12.44 -4.20 1.39
N CYS A 83 13.06 -4.93 2.32
CA CYS A 83 13.43 -4.44 3.65
C CYS A 83 14.94 -4.22 3.69
N GLN A 84 15.37 -2.96 3.59
CA GLN A 84 16.76 -2.56 3.77
C GLN A 84 16.82 -1.32 4.68
N ALA A 85 17.81 -1.29 5.56
CA ALA A 85 18.09 -0.16 6.42
C ALA A 85 19.56 0.25 6.31
N ASN A 86 19.84 1.53 6.46
CA ASN A 86 21.21 2.05 6.55
C ASN A 86 21.91 1.48 7.78
N THR A 87 23.24 1.34 7.71
CA THR A 87 24.04 0.85 8.83
C THR A 87 23.82 1.70 10.08
N GLY A 88 23.53 1.05 11.21
CA GLY A 88 23.27 1.71 12.49
C GLY A 88 21.81 2.09 12.76
N THR A 89 20.91 1.85 11.79
CA THR A 89 19.48 2.10 11.93
C THR A 89 18.81 0.95 12.69
N ALA A 90 18.17 1.26 13.81
CA ALA A 90 17.35 0.31 14.55
C ALA A 90 15.90 0.37 14.04
N HIS A 91 15.56 -0.51 13.09
CA HIS A 91 14.21 -0.66 12.55
C HIS A 91 13.86 -2.14 12.40
N ASP A 92 12.76 -2.58 13.00
CA ASP A 92 12.24 -3.93 12.90
C ASP A 92 11.12 -3.99 11.85
N PHE A 93 11.44 -4.45 10.63
CA PHE A 93 10.47 -4.55 9.53
C PHE A 93 9.32 -5.54 9.76
N GLY A 94 9.34 -6.33 10.84
CA GLY A 94 8.23 -7.20 11.24
C GLY A 94 7.21 -6.50 12.15
N ARG A 95 7.55 -5.32 12.67
CA ARG A 95 6.75 -4.64 13.71
C ARG A 95 6.60 -3.14 13.49
N ASP A 96 7.67 -2.48 13.07
CA ASP A 96 7.76 -1.03 13.04
C ASP A 96 7.23 -0.49 11.69
N PRO A 97 6.45 0.60 11.70
CA PRO A 97 5.95 1.22 10.48
C PRO A 97 7.05 1.99 9.75
N ILE A 98 6.88 2.18 8.43
CA ILE A 98 7.78 3.02 7.62
C ILE A 98 7.48 4.49 7.88
N ASN A 99 8.49 5.22 8.37
CA ASN A 99 8.40 6.66 8.58
C ASN A 99 8.74 7.43 7.30
N ALA A 100 7.73 7.74 6.49
CA ALA A 100 7.88 8.56 5.31
C ALA A 100 7.87 10.06 5.63
N VAL A 101 8.72 10.83 4.96
CA VAL A 101 8.89 12.28 5.14
C VAL A 101 9.01 12.97 3.78
N VAL A 102 8.66 14.27 3.72
CA VAL A 102 8.94 15.10 2.54
C VAL A 102 10.32 15.73 2.70
N ARG A 103 11.20 15.49 1.73
CA ARG A 103 12.53 16.12 1.64
C ARG A 103 12.74 16.61 0.22
N ASP A 104 12.98 17.91 0.07
CA ASP A 104 13.28 18.55 -1.22
C ASP A 104 12.26 18.23 -2.34
N GLY A 105 10.98 18.15 -1.98
CA GLY A 105 9.88 17.83 -2.90
C GLY A 105 9.67 16.34 -3.17
N TRP A 106 10.45 15.46 -2.55
CA TRP A 106 10.34 14.01 -2.66
C TRP A 106 9.78 13.39 -1.39
N VAL A 107 8.98 12.33 -1.52
CA VAL A 107 8.62 11.46 -0.39
C VAL A 107 9.69 10.38 -0.27
N VAL A 108 10.34 10.32 0.88
CA VAL A 108 11.42 9.38 1.20
C VAL A 108 11.16 8.75 2.56
N ALA A 109 11.80 7.62 2.87
CA ALA A 109 11.86 7.11 4.24
C ALA A 109 13.23 7.43 4.85
N ASP A 110 13.26 7.74 6.13
CA ASP A 110 14.52 7.96 6.84
C ASP A 110 15.19 6.62 7.13
N ASP A 111 16.39 6.46 6.56
CA ASP A 111 17.30 5.36 6.81
C ASP A 111 16.79 3.95 6.51
N THR A 112 15.63 3.83 5.86
CA THR A 112 15.06 2.57 5.39
C THR A 112 14.59 2.69 3.94
N THR A 113 14.36 1.55 3.29
CA THR A 113 13.55 1.48 2.07
C THR A 113 12.14 1.97 2.36
N LEU A 114 11.62 2.87 1.50
CA LEU A 114 10.27 3.42 1.62
C LEU A 114 9.17 2.41 1.24
N GLY A 115 9.48 1.46 0.34
CA GLY A 115 8.47 0.55 -0.21
C GLY A 115 7.53 1.19 -1.23
N ALA A 116 7.92 2.31 -1.84
CA ALA A 116 7.15 2.94 -2.92
C ALA A 116 6.92 1.99 -4.11
N ASP A 117 7.87 1.08 -4.36
CA ASP A 117 7.66 -0.07 -5.25
C ASP A 117 7.13 -1.29 -4.44
N ASN A 118 5.93 -1.81 -4.71
CA ASN A 118 4.88 -1.24 -5.58
C ASN A 118 3.81 -0.50 -4.77
N GLY A 119 4.13 -0.04 -3.56
CA GLY A 119 3.15 0.56 -2.66
C GLY A 119 2.38 1.76 -3.23
N ILE A 120 2.92 2.49 -4.21
CA ILE A 120 2.19 3.57 -4.90
C ILE A 120 1.26 3.04 -6.00
N GLY A 121 1.56 1.87 -6.58
CA GLY A 121 0.72 1.22 -7.60
C GLY A 121 -0.44 0.42 -7.02
N VAL A 122 -0.31 -0.04 -5.77
CA VAL A 122 -1.37 -0.71 -4.98
C VAL A 122 -2.43 0.29 -4.52
#